data_AF-A0A7W0VX04-F1
#
_entry.id   AF-A0A7W0VX04-F1
#
_cell.length_a   1.000
_cell.length_b   1.000
_cell.length_c   1.000
_cell.angle_alpha   90.00
_cell.angle_beta   90.00
_cell.angle_gamma   90.00
#
_symmetry.space_group_name_H-M   'P 1'
#
loop_
_entity.id
_entity.type
_entity.pdbx_description
1 polymer ?
#
loop_
_entity_poly.entity_id
_entity_poly.type
_entity_poly.pdbx_seq_one_letter_code
_entity_poly.pdbx_strand_id
1 'polypeptide(L)' 'MSADPEIRVVYVEDDERLARLTTQYLNAHRVEVTLVTRGDLALAEVQRVHPDVV' A
#
# COMPACT_ATOMS: atom_id res chain seq x y z
N MET A 1 -12.21 5.78 20.68
CA MET A 1 -10.79 5.74 20.30
C MET A 1 -10.73 5.06 18.95
N SER A 2 -10.52 5.81 17.88
CA SER A 2 -10.30 5.23 16.56
C SER A 2 -8.91 4.59 16.60
N ALA A 3 -8.81 3.29 16.36
CA ALA A 3 -7.51 2.65 16.18
C ALA A 3 -6.98 3.16 14.83
N ASP A 4 -5.96 4.02 14.88
CA ASP A 4 -5.21 4.37 13.67
C ASP A 4 -4.67 3.08 13.02
N PRO A 5 -4.55 3.03 11.68
CA PRO A 5 -3.92 1.90 11.01
C PRO A 5 -2.52 1.68 11.59
N GLU A 6 -2.22 0.44 11.97
CA GLU A 6 -0.96 0.11 12.64
C GLU A 6 0.25 0.30 11.73
N ILE A 7 0.07 0.16 10.41
CA ILE A 7 1.12 0.25 9.38
C ILE A 7 0.52 0.81 8.09
N ARG A 8 1.20 1.78 7.47
CA ARG A 8 0.88 2.33 6.15
C ARG A 8 1.89 1.82 5.12
N VAL A 9 1.39 1.23 4.04
CA VAL A 9 2.19 0.61 2.98
C VAL A 9 1.93 1.30 1.64
N VAL A 10 2.99 1.60 0.90
CA VAL A 10 2.89 1.88 -0.55
C VAL A 10 3.27 0.60 -1.27
N TYR A 11 2.27 -0.13 -1.78
CA TYR A 11 2.51 -1.40 -2.47
C TYR A 11 2.62 -1.18 -3.98
N VAL A 12 3.80 -1.44 -4.53
CA VAL A 12 4.08 -1.26 -5.98
C VAL A 12 3.99 -2.61 -6.69
N GLU A 13 3.01 -2.77 -7.57
CA GLU A 13 2.75 -4.05 -8.24
C GLU A 13 2.08 -3.85 -9.60
N ASP A 14 2.68 -4.34 -10.67
CA ASP A 14 2.18 -4.18 -12.04
C ASP A 14 1.20 -5.30 -12.45
N ASP A 15 1.28 -6.48 -11.82
CA ASP A 15 0.31 -7.54 -12.02
C ASP A 15 -1.00 -7.29 -11.26
N GLU A 16 -2.10 -7.11 -11.99
CA GLU A 16 -3.42 -6.80 -11.40
C GLU A 16 -3.93 -7.86 -10.42
N ARG A 17 -3.64 -9.14 -10.69
CA ARG A 17 -4.15 -10.24 -9.87
C ARG A 17 -3.38 -10.29 -8.56
N LEU A 18 -2.07 -10.18 -8.60
CA LEU A 18 -1.21 -10.13 -7.42
C LEU A 18 -1.52 -8.88 -6.60
N ALA A 19 -1.64 -7.71 -7.25
CA ALA A 19 -2.03 -6.45 -6.64
C ALA A 19 -3.32 -6.60 -5.79
N ARG A 20 -4.35 -7.21 -6.38
CA ARG A 20 -5.64 -7.45 -5.72
C ARG A 20 -5.53 -8.40 -4.54
N LEU A 21 -4.86 -9.54 -4.71
CA LEU A 21 -4.76 -10.56 -3.66
C LEU A 21 -3.95 -10.08 -2.46
N THR A 22 -2.81 -9.44 -2.70
CA THR A 22 -1.96 -8.89 -1.65
C THR A 22 -2.67 -7.74 -0.91
N THR A 23 -3.32 -6.82 -1.63
CA THR A 23 -4.09 -5.73 -1.00
C THR A 23 -5.23 -6.28 -0.11
N GLN A 24 -5.95 -7.31 -0.56
CA GLN A 24 -6.99 -7.96 0.25
C GLN A 24 -6.41 -8.59 1.53
N TYR A 25 -5.27 -9.28 1.41
CA TYR A 25 -4.60 -9.89 2.56
C TYR A 25 -4.15 -8.82 3.58
N LEU A 26 -3.48 -7.76 3.12
CA LEU A 26 -2.96 -6.69 3.99
C LEU A 26 -4.09 -5.91 4.70
N ASN A 27 -5.14 -5.53 3.96
CA ASN A 27 -6.30 -4.85 4.56
C ASN A 27 -6.99 -5.71 5.63
N ALA A 28 -7.07 -7.03 5.44
CA ALA A 28 -7.62 -7.95 6.45
C ALA A 28 -6.79 -7.99 7.74
N HIS A 29 -5.53 -7.58 7.69
CA HIS A 29 -4.60 -7.49 8.83
C HIS A 29 -4.39 -6.05 9.32
N ARG A 30 -5.33 -5.14 9.03
CA ARG A 30 -5.31 -3.73 9.48
C ARG A 30 -4.14 -2.89 8.97
N VAL A 31 -3.59 -3.27 7.81
CA VAL A 31 -2.60 -2.47 7.08
C VAL A 31 -3.32 -1.55 6.13
N GLU A 32 -2.99 -0.26 6.14
CA GLU A 32 -3.46 0.69 5.13
C GLU A 32 -2.59 0.59 3.89
N VAL A 33 -3.18 0.29 2.72
CA VAL A 33 -2.44 0.09 1.48
C VAL A 33 -2.75 1.18 0.46
N THR A 34 -1.71 1.88 0.01
CA THR A 34 -1.71 2.67 -1.22
C THR A 34 -1.12 1.83 -2.35
N LEU A 35 -1.96 1.33 -3.26
CA LEU A 35 -1.51 0.56 -4.42
C LEU A 35 -1.00 1.49 -5.53
N VAL A 36 0.17 1.19 -6.08
CA VAL A 36 0.76 1.87 -7.23
C VAL A 36 1.09 0.85 -8.31
N THR A 37 0.48 0.95 -9.49
CA THR A 37 0.65 -0.04 -10.57
C THR A 37 1.82 0.22 -11.49
N ARG A 38 2.57 1.31 -11.24
CA ARG A 38 3.71 1.74 -12.05
C ARG A 38 4.87 2.20 -11.18
N GLY A 39 6.03 1.59 -11.37
CA GLY A 39 7.23 1.89 -10.57
C GLY A 39 7.71 3.34 -10.69
N ASP A 40 7.52 3.98 -11.83
CA ASP A 40 7.93 5.38 -12.04
C ASP A 40 7.07 6.39 -11.26
N LEU A 41 5.90 5.97 -10.78
CA LEU A 41 5.03 6.79 -9.92
C LEU A 41 5.28 6.53 -8.42
N ALA A 42 5.99 5.46 -8.07
CA ALA A 42 6.15 5.01 -6.69
C ALA A 42 6.82 6.06 -5.80
N LEU A 43 7.88 6.71 -6.28
CA LEU A 43 8.60 7.72 -5.48
C LEU A 43 7.70 8.91 -5.10
N ALA A 44 6.88 9.37 -6.04
CA ALA A 44 5.95 10.47 -5.78
C ALA A 44 4.91 10.08 -4.72
N GLU A 45 4.41 8.84 -4.77
CA GLU A 45 3.45 8.32 -3.80
C GLU A 45 4.07 8.11 -2.42
N VAL A 46 5.31 7.60 -2.34
CA VAL A 46 6.05 7.48 -1.07
C VAL A 46 6.24 8.85 -0.43
N GLN A 47 6.59 9.88 -1.20
CA GLN A 47 6.75 11.24 -0.69
C GLN A 47 5.43 11.88 -0.25
N ARG A 48 4.31 11.53 -0.90
CA ARG A 48 2.97 12.04 -0.57
C ARG A 48 2.40 11.36 0.69
N VAL A 49 2.56 10.05 0.79
CA VAL A 49 1.91 9.22 1.83
C VAL A 49 2.78 9.11 3.09
N HIS A 50 4.10 9.24 2.96
CA HIS A 50 5.06 8.94 4.02
C HIS A 50 4.79 7.58 4.68
N PRO A 51 4.82 6.48 3.90
CA PRO A 51 4.51 5.15 4.41
C PRO A 51 5.60 4.64 5.36
N ASP A 52 5.26 3.61 6.13
CA ASP A 52 6.20 2.92 7.03
C ASP A 52 6.99 1.83 6.26
N VAL A 53 6.39 1.30 5.20
CA VAL A 53 6.96 0.27 4.31
C VAL A 53 6.60 0.57 2.86
N VAL A 54 7.52 0.25 1.95
CA VAL A 54 7.29 0.23 0.49
C VAL A 54 7.43 -1.20 0.02
#